data_AF-E3IWC4-F1
#
_entry.id   AF-E3IWC4-F1
#
_cell.length_a   1.000
_cell.length_b   1.000
_cell.length_c   1.000
_cell.angle_alpha   90.00
_cell.angle_beta   90.00
_cell.angle_gamma   90.00
#
_symmetry.space_group_name_H-M   'P 1'
#
loop_
_entity.id
_entity.type
_entity.pdbx_description
1 polymer ?
#
loop_
_entity_poly.entity_id
_entity_poly.type
_entity_poly.pdbx_seq_one_letter_code
_entity_poly.pdbx_strand_id
1 'polypeptide(L)'
;MSEAEWSSFGRDRTPANELLGLVTAELRTSLGSSDWTDGWTAGTTARFEWAGGPTLTHVLELLLPTLSDGTLLGVAGLRLHEREENWAIIHWLPMRPTRLYLTRLPARELGQVVA
;
A
#
# COMPACT_ATOMS: atom_id res chain seq x y z
N MET A 1 -3.84 -0.62 17.13
CA MET A 1 -3.52 -1.98 16.66
C MET A 1 -2.39 -2.56 17.50
N SER A 2 -2.58 -3.77 18.02
CA SER A 2 -1.66 -4.50 18.90
C SER A 2 -0.76 -5.46 18.12
N GLU A 3 0.36 -5.85 18.72
CA GLU A 3 1.34 -6.81 18.17
C GLU A 3 0.73 -8.18 17.83
N ALA A 4 -0.34 -8.58 18.54
CA ALA A 4 -1.09 -9.80 18.26
C ALA A 4 -1.90 -9.73 16.96
N GLU A 5 -2.43 -8.55 16.62
CA GLU A 5 -3.13 -8.32 15.35
C GLU A 5 -2.16 -8.39 14.16
N TRP A 6 -0.90 -7.94 14.37
CA TRP A 6 0.17 -8.11 13.38
C TRP A 6 0.61 -9.57 13.21
N SER A 7 0.64 -10.36 14.29
CA SER A 7 1.05 -11.78 14.27
C SER A 7 0.05 -12.71 13.57
N SER A 8 -1.24 -12.35 13.58
CA SER A 8 -2.31 -13.12 12.91
C SER A 8 -2.06 -13.27 11.40
N PHE A 9 -1.44 -12.29 10.75
CA PHE A 9 -1.11 -12.33 9.32
C PHE A 9 -0.04 -13.38 8.97
N GLY A 10 0.70 -13.90 9.95
CA GLY A 10 1.79 -14.85 9.74
C GLY A 10 1.38 -16.29 9.42
N ARG A 11 0.10 -16.66 9.55
CA ARG A 11 -0.35 -18.06 9.39
C ARG A 11 -0.73 -18.47 7.97
N ASP A 12 -1.01 -17.53 7.08
CA ASP A 12 -1.23 -17.78 5.65
C ASP A 12 -0.26 -16.94 4.81
N ARG A 13 0.97 -17.40 4.63
CA ARG A 13 1.98 -16.73 3.78
C ARG A 13 1.61 -16.86 2.30
N THR A 14 0.62 -16.09 1.86
CA THR A 14 0.32 -15.90 0.45
C THR A 14 1.18 -14.78 -0.12
N PRO A 15 1.52 -14.80 -1.43
CA PRO A 15 2.22 -13.66 -2.06
C PRO A 15 1.50 -12.32 -1.88
N ALA A 16 0.16 -12.33 -1.80
CA ALA A 16 -0.61 -11.12 -1.53
C ALA A 16 -0.38 -10.59 -0.11
N ASN A 17 -0.34 -11.46 0.91
CA ASN A 17 -0.05 -11.05 2.29
C ASN A 17 1.38 -10.55 2.45
N GLU A 18 2.35 -11.20 1.77
CA GLU A 18 3.74 -10.74 1.73
C GLU A 18 3.86 -9.36 1.09
N LEU A 19 3.23 -9.15 -0.06
CA LEU A 19 3.20 -7.87 -0.75
C LEU A 19 2.60 -6.77 0.13
N LEU A 20 1.47 -7.04 0.79
CA LEU A 20 0.81 -6.08 1.66
C LEU A 20 1.70 -5.71 2.86
N GLY A 21 2.43 -6.68 3.42
CA GLY A 21 3.41 -6.44 4.48
C GLY A 21 4.56 -5.53 4.04
N LEU A 22 5.13 -5.78 2.85
CA LEU A 22 6.19 -4.94 2.28
C LEU A 22 5.73 -3.50 2.03
N VAL A 23 4.55 -3.34 1.39
CA VAL A 23 3.95 -2.02 1.12
C VAL A 23 3.68 -1.25 2.41
N THR A 24 3.13 -1.92 3.41
CA THR A 24 2.84 -1.30 4.71
C THR A 24 4.12 -0.88 5.43
N ALA A 25 5.19 -1.67 5.34
CA ALA A 25 6.48 -1.33 5.93
C ALA A 25 7.10 -0.11 5.24
N GLU A 26 7.09 -0.06 3.91
CA GLU A 26 7.64 1.04 3.12
C GLU A 26 6.90 2.36 3.35
N LEU A 27 5.58 2.31 3.51
CA LEU A 27 4.75 3.51 3.65
C LEU A 27 4.52 3.98 5.08
N ARG A 28 4.97 3.22 6.09
CA ARG A 28 4.66 3.46 7.51
C ARG A 28 4.90 4.91 7.94
N THR A 29 6.04 5.48 7.56
CA THR A 29 6.40 6.85 7.96
C THR A 29 5.56 7.89 7.22
N SER A 30 5.39 7.73 5.91
CA SER A 30 4.72 8.72 5.05
C SER A 30 3.20 8.78 5.26
N LEU A 31 2.60 7.67 5.68
CA LEU A 31 1.18 7.60 6.04
C LEU A 31 0.90 7.96 7.50
N GLY A 32 1.93 8.31 8.29
CA GLY A 32 1.75 8.76 9.67
C GLY A 32 0.86 10.00 9.82
N SER A 33 0.66 10.76 8.74
CA SER A 33 -0.24 11.91 8.69
C SER A 33 -1.59 11.61 8.02
N SER A 34 -1.89 10.36 7.67
CA SER A 34 -3.18 9.98 7.10
C SER A 34 -4.25 9.85 8.19
N ASP A 35 -5.48 10.20 7.85
CA ASP A 35 -6.63 10.11 8.76
C ASP A 35 -6.94 8.65 9.10
N TRP A 36 -6.77 7.77 8.11
CA TRP A 36 -6.85 6.32 8.26
C TRP A 36 -6.13 5.60 7.12
N THR A 37 -5.83 4.33 7.36
CA THR A 37 -5.26 3.39 6.40
C THR A 37 -5.93 2.03 6.58
N ASP A 38 -6.11 1.27 5.50
CA ASP A 38 -6.54 -0.12 5.58
C ASP A 38 -5.91 -0.96 4.48
N GLY A 39 -5.79 -2.25 4.73
CA GLY A 39 -5.17 -3.18 3.82
C GLY A 39 -5.77 -4.58 3.97
N TRP A 40 -6.10 -5.19 2.84
CA TRP A 40 -6.63 -6.54 2.80
C TRP A 40 -6.17 -7.30 1.57
N THR A 41 -6.38 -8.62 1.59
CA THR A 41 -5.99 -9.51 0.50
C THR A 41 -7.15 -10.40 0.08
N ALA A 42 -7.17 -10.77 -1.19
CA ALA A 42 -8.10 -11.73 -1.76
C ALA A 42 -7.40 -12.49 -2.90
N GLY A 43 -7.13 -13.79 -2.69
CA GLY A 43 -6.42 -14.61 -3.66
C GLY A 43 -5.01 -14.06 -3.96
N THR A 44 -4.76 -13.64 -5.20
CA THR A 44 -3.48 -13.05 -5.65
C THR A 44 -3.53 -11.52 -5.71
N THR A 45 -4.46 -10.91 -4.99
CA THR A 45 -4.65 -9.46 -4.94
C THR A 45 -4.42 -8.95 -3.53
N ALA A 46 -3.59 -7.91 -3.41
CA ALA A 46 -3.50 -7.04 -2.26
C ALA A 46 -4.16 -5.70 -2.58
N ARG A 47 -4.83 -5.11 -1.59
CA ARG A 47 -5.38 -3.76 -1.68
C ARG A 47 -4.91 -2.96 -0.48
N PHE A 48 -4.57 -1.71 -0.73
CA PHE A 48 -4.15 -0.77 0.29
C PHE A 48 -4.80 0.58 0.04
N GLU A 49 -5.47 1.10 1.06
CA GLU A 49 -6.23 2.34 1.01
C GLU A 49 -5.80 3.28 2.12
N TRP A 50 -5.89 4.57 1.85
CA TRP A 50 -5.70 5.61 2.85
C TRP A 50 -6.56 6.83 2.54
N ALA A 51 -6.92 7.61 3.55
CA ALA A 51 -7.49 8.94 3.37
C ALA A 51 -6.67 10.00 4.08
N GLY A 52 -6.69 11.22 3.52
CA GLY A 52 -5.82 12.29 3.98
C GLY A 52 -4.34 11.96 3.76
N GLY A 53 -3.45 12.87 4.14
CA GLY A 53 -2.02 12.68 3.98
C GLY A 53 -1.54 12.65 2.51
N PRO A 54 -0.49 11.87 2.18
CA PRO A 54 0.28 12.00 0.95
C PRO A 54 -0.56 11.70 -0.30
N THR A 55 -0.16 12.32 -1.42
CA THR A 55 -0.75 12.06 -2.73
C THR A 55 -0.39 10.67 -3.23
N LEU A 56 -1.19 10.13 -4.16
CA LEU A 56 -0.86 8.87 -4.83
C LEU A 56 0.51 8.95 -5.52
N THR A 57 0.84 10.07 -6.16
CA THR A 57 2.16 10.29 -6.78
C THR A 57 3.29 10.08 -5.79
N HIS A 58 3.20 10.68 -4.60
CA HIS A 58 4.23 10.52 -3.57
C HIS A 58 4.32 9.07 -3.07
N VAL A 59 3.17 8.41 -2.87
CA VAL A 59 3.15 6.99 -2.49
C VAL A 59 3.80 6.10 -3.56
N LEU A 60 3.57 6.40 -4.85
CA LEU A 60 4.21 5.67 -5.95
C LEU A 60 5.72 5.88 -6.00
N GLU A 61 6.22 7.08 -5.70
CA GLU A 61 7.66 7.38 -5.65
C GLU A 61 8.39 6.58 -4.57
N LEU A 62 7.72 6.31 -3.46
CA LEU A 62 8.26 5.49 -2.37
C LEU A 62 8.19 3.99 -2.69
N LEU A 63 7.10 3.54 -3.31
CA LEU A 63 6.90 2.11 -3.57
C LEU A 63 7.67 1.59 -4.79
N LEU A 64 7.70 2.36 -5.88
CA LEU A 64 8.27 1.87 -7.12
C LEU A 64 9.80 1.79 -7.00
N PRO A 65 10.39 0.67 -7.43
CA PRO A 65 11.81 0.44 -7.22
C PRO A 65 12.65 1.44 -8.00
N THR A 66 13.56 2.11 -7.30
CA THR A 66 14.54 3.05 -7.89
C THR A 66 15.93 2.78 -7.35
N LEU A 67 16.96 3.04 -8.15
CA LEU A 67 18.36 2.92 -7.75
C LEU A 67 18.90 4.31 -7.43
N SER A 68 19.36 4.50 -6.19
CA SER A 68 20.00 5.73 -5.73
C SER A 68 21.31 5.37 -5.04
N ASP A 69 22.43 5.90 -5.54
CA ASP A 69 23.78 5.67 -5.01
C ASP A 69 24.12 4.18 -4.78
N GLY A 70 23.69 3.31 -5.70
CA GLY A 70 23.92 1.86 -5.62
C GLY A 70 23.00 1.13 -4.63
N THR A 71 22.09 1.83 -3.97
CA THR A 71 21.08 1.26 -3.07
C THR A 71 19.73 1.17 -3.78
N LEU A 72 19.08 0.01 -3.69
CA LEU A 72 17.70 -0.16 -4.14
C LEU A 72 16.75 0.41 -3.08
N LEU A 73 15.95 1.39 -3.47
CA LEU A 73 14.86 1.95 -2.66
C LEU A 73 13.52 1.40 -3.17
N GLY A 74 12.51 1.41 -2.29
CA GLY A 74 11.16 0.91 -2.58
C GLY A 74 11.08 -0.62 -2.63
N VAL A 75 9.97 -1.13 -3.16
CA VAL A 75 9.67 -2.57 -3.16
C VAL A 75 10.15 -3.22 -4.46
N ALA A 76 11.15 -4.08 -4.34
CA ALA A 76 11.71 -4.83 -5.45
C ALA A 76 10.64 -5.60 -6.24
N GLY A 77 10.70 -5.54 -7.57
CA GLY A 77 9.81 -6.27 -8.46
C GLY A 77 8.43 -5.64 -8.67
N LEU A 78 8.11 -4.51 -8.05
CA LEU A 78 6.92 -3.74 -8.42
C LEU A 78 7.07 -3.07 -9.78
N ARG A 79 5.99 -3.11 -10.55
CA ARG A 79 5.85 -2.48 -11.86
C ARG A 79 4.49 -1.82 -11.95
N LEU A 80 4.47 -0.51 -12.20
CA LEU A 80 3.24 0.21 -12.44
C LEU A 80 2.55 -0.35 -13.70
N HIS A 81 1.28 -0.69 -13.60
CA HIS A 81 0.47 -1.17 -14.72
C HIS A 81 -0.46 -0.07 -15.23
N GLU A 82 -1.20 0.53 -14.31
CA GLU A 82 -2.21 1.54 -14.62
C GLU A 82 -2.28 2.56 -13.47
N ARG A 83 -2.59 3.81 -13.79
CA ARG A 83 -2.84 4.85 -12.78
C ARG A 83 -3.85 5.87 -13.26
N GLU A 84 -4.54 6.43 -12.27
CA GLU A 84 -5.32 7.65 -12.36
C GLU A 84 -4.89 8.60 -11.22
N GLU A 85 -5.62 9.70 -11.03
CA GLU A 85 -5.32 10.69 -10.00
C GLU A 85 -5.30 10.09 -8.58
N ASN A 86 -6.26 9.21 -8.27
CA ASN A 86 -6.52 8.71 -6.92
C ASN A 86 -6.39 7.20 -6.75
N TRP A 87 -6.10 6.45 -7.82
CA TRP A 87 -5.83 5.02 -7.71
C TRP A 87 -4.75 4.54 -8.68
N ALA A 88 -4.12 3.42 -8.35
CA ALA A 88 -3.17 2.76 -9.23
C ALA A 88 -3.27 1.23 -9.10
N ILE A 89 -2.94 0.56 -10.20
CA ILE A 89 -2.72 -0.89 -10.24
C ILE A 89 -1.24 -1.12 -10.49
N ILE A 90 -0.63 -1.91 -9.60
CA ILE A 90 0.77 -2.28 -9.65
C ILE A 90 0.85 -3.80 -9.71
N HIS A 91 1.72 -4.33 -10.55
CA HIS A 91 2.04 -5.75 -10.57
C HIS A 91 3.31 -6.02 -9.77
N TRP A 92 3.26 -7.02 -8.92
CA TRP A 92 4.43 -7.58 -8.25
C TRP A 92 4.80 -8.91 -8.90
N LEU A 93 6.03 -8.99 -9.38
CA LEU A 93 6.49 -10.10 -10.24
C LEU A 93 7.47 -11.10 -9.59
N PRO A 94 7.28 -11.62 -8.35
CA PRO A 94 8.00 -12.80 -7.92
C PRO A 94 7.15 -14.06 -8.11
N MET A 95 7.58 -14.97 -9.01
CA MET A 95 7.07 -16.34 -9.27
C MET A 95 5.56 -16.54 -9.58
N ARG A 96 4.64 -15.78 -9.00
CA ARG A 96 3.19 -15.77 -9.26
C ARG A 96 2.73 -14.31 -9.34
N PRO A 97 2.16 -13.86 -10.48
CA PRO A 97 1.70 -12.48 -10.63
C PRO A 97 0.71 -12.10 -9.53
N THR A 98 1.09 -11.10 -8.73
CA THR A 98 0.26 -10.56 -7.65
C THR A 98 -0.07 -9.11 -7.99
N ARG A 99 -1.33 -8.71 -7.83
CA ARG A 99 -1.76 -7.33 -8.08
C ARG A 99 -1.86 -6.56 -6.78
N LEU A 100 -1.38 -5.33 -6.79
CA LEU A 100 -1.59 -4.35 -5.73
C LEU A 100 -2.49 -3.24 -6.27
N TYR A 101 -3.63 -3.05 -5.60
CA TYR A 101 -4.51 -1.91 -5.81
C TYR A 101 -4.22 -0.87 -4.74
N LEU A 102 -3.85 0.32 -5.18
CA LEU A 102 -3.70 1.49 -4.31
C LEU A 102 -4.89 2.41 -4.52
N THR A 103 -5.48 2.91 -3.45
CA THR A 103 -6.54 3.91 -3.54
C THR A 103 -6.39 4.97 -2.47
N ARG A 104 -6.24 6.21 -2.91
CA ARG A 104 -6.31 7.39 -2.07
C ARG A 104 -7.74 7.90 -2.05
N LEU A 105 -8.31 7.99 -0.86
CA LEU A 105 -9.63 8.54 -0.64
C LEU A 105 -9.52 10.01 -0.19
N PRO A 106 -10.55 10.83 -0.43
CA PRO A 106 -10.60 12.19 0.10
C PRO A 106 -10.42 12.18 1.62
N ALA A 107 -9.76 13.21 2.17
CA ALA A 107 -9.67 13.39 3.61
C ALA A 107 -11.08 13.35 4.22
N ARG A 108 -11.23 12.75 5.41
CA ARG A 108 -12.52 12.78 6.08
C ARG A 108 -12.80 14.21 6.49
N GLU A 109 -13.83 14.83 5.91
CA GLU A 109 -14.37 16.07 6.46
C GLU A 109 -14.92 15.74 7.86
N LEU A 110 -14.21 16.19 8.90
CA LEU A 110 -14.71 16.17 10.26
C LEU A 110 -15.81 17.23 10.37
N GLY A 111 -17.04 16.90 9.94
CA GLY A 111 -18.17 17.80 10.11
C GLY A 111 -19.35 17.66 9.16
N GLN A 112 -20.03 16.52 9.14
CA GLN A 112 -21.50 16.53 9.00
C GLN A 112 -22.10 15.52 10.00
N VAL A 113 -22.26 15.99 11.24
CA VAL A 113 -23.35 15.50 12.09
C VAL A 113 -24.61 16.07 11.46
N VAL A 114 -25.30 15.26 10.65
CA VAL A 114 -26.68 15.56 10.29
C VAL A 114 -27.49 15.36 11.56
N ALA A 115 -27.98 16.46 12.11
CA ALA A 115 -28.91 16.49 13.23
C ALA A 115 -30.23 15.79 12.88
#